data_AF-A0AAD7BYT9-F1
#
_entry.id   AF-A0AAD7BYT9-F1
#
_cell.length_a   1.000
_cell.length_b   1.000
_cell.length_c   1.000
_cell.angle_alpha   90.00
_cell.angle_beta   90.00
_cell.angle_gamma   90.00
#
_symmetry.space_group_name_H-M   'P 1'
#
loop_
_entity.id
_entity.type
_entity.pdbx_description
1 polymer ?
#
loop_
_entity_poly.entity_id
_entity_poly.type
_entity_poly.pdbx_seq_one_letter_code
_entity_poly.pdbx_strand_id
1 'polypeptide(L)'
;MLVSSPSLAMDVCRKATVTYGYTTCAPCREKRAKYKRDRTERLRAEKAKEKAKILKASVASNVTPKSVVVGEKRKTPSDGRDAVESMRKRFKAMETPRVKTEAKPVVVDPAAPVFAKFVASNELHKEIKRQYSRMGVASLRFYGTYAIIALPDVDNKQRARAVARDLKESTNLHFNLDDKTVGKGSNGTVVYRYSCTCHATSTLKRQASDLAVYFKKKKQSAADAETAMPEKTSECGGKIKISVEHDNSHPQGWLGQRVKVTVKHPKTKKL
;
A
#
# COMPACT_ATOMS: atom_id res chain seq x y z
N MET A 1 -19.23 -15.80 16.21
CA MET A 1 -19.72 -16.32 14.92
C MET A 1 -19.06 -15.52 13.80
N LEU A 2 -18.04 -16.09 13.15
CA LEU A 2 -17.28 -15.43 12.09
C LEU A 2 -18.03 -15.62 10.76
N VAL A 3 -18.58 -14.54 10.22
CA VAL A 3 -19.22 -14.55 8.89
C VAL A 3 -18.09 -14.54 7.86
N SER A 4 -17.82 -15.70 7.28
CA SER A 4 -16.83 -15.88 6.23
C SER A 4 -17.30 -15.16 4.96
N SER A 5 -16.64 -14.07 4.59
CA SER A 5 -16.93 -13.36 3.33
C SER A 5 -16.38 -14.19 2.17
N PRO A 6 -17.22 -14.69 1.25
CA PRO A 6 -16.74 -15.46 0.11
C PRO A 6 -15.90 -14.56 -0.80
N SER A 7 -14.61 -14.88 -0.94
CA SER A 7 -13.75 -14.26 -1.93
C SER A 7 -14.21 -14.69 -3.32
N LEU A 8 -14.98 -13.83 -3.99
CA LEU A 8 -15.39 -14.03 -5.37
C LEU A 8 -14.18 -13.85 -6.29
N ALA A 9 -13.43 -14.92 -6.51
CA ALA A 9 -12.66 -15.08 -7.74
C ALA A 9 -13.67 -14.98 -8.89
N MET A 10 -13.66 -13.86 -9.60
CA MET A 10 -14.47 -13.69 -10.80
C MET A 10 -13.85 -14.59 -11.87
N ASP A 11 -14.43 -15.77 -12.08
CA ASP A 11 -14.10 -16.61 -13.23
C ASP A 11 -14.18 -15.78 -14.50
N VAL A 12 -13.03 -15.54 -15.11
CA VAL A 12 -12.93 -14.83 -16.39
C VAL A 12 -13.62 -15.71 -17.42
N CYS A 13 -14.82 -15.32 -17.83
CA CYS A 13 -15.60 -16.06 -18.81
C CYS A 13 -14.82 -16.14 -20.13
N ARG A 14 -14.28 -17.32 -20.45
CA ARG A 14 -13.48 -17.57 -21.67
C ARG A 14 -14.26 -17.46 -22.99
N LYS A 15 -15.56 -17.15 -22.95
CA LYS A 15 -16.45 -17.06 -24.12
C LYS A 15 -16.71 -15.61 -24.57
N ALA A 16 -15.74 -14.72 -24.41
CA ALA A 16 -15.85 -13.37 -24.95
C ALA A 16 -15.56 -13.40 -26.45
N THR A 17 -16.60 -13.58 -27.28
CA THR A 17 -16.50 -13.31 -28.72
C THR A 17 -16.46 -11.79 -28.90
N VAL A 18 -15.37 -11.29 -29.52
CA VAL A 18 -15.12 -9.87 -29.77
C VAL A 18 -15.94 -9.42 -30.98
N THR A 19 -17.27 -9.50 -30.90
CA THR A 19 -18.14 -9.10 -32.03
C THR A 19 -18.67 -7.67 -31.89
N TYR A 20 -18.54 -7.02 -30.72
CA TYR A 20 -19.12 -5.69 -30.48
C TYR A 20 -18.26 -4.74 -29.62
N GLY A 21 -16.93 -4.94 -29.53
CA GLY A 21 -16.04 -4.04 -28.79
C GLY A 21 -16.20 -4.05 -27.25
N TYR A 22 -17.06 -4.92 -26.71
CA TYR A 22 -17.19 -5.13 -25.27
C TYR A 22 -16.28 -6.27 -24.81
N THR A 23 -15.48 -6.04 -23.77
CA THR A 23 -14.54 -7.03 -23.19
C THR A 23 -15.22 -8.13 -22.36
N THR A 24 -16.56 -8.09 -22.22
CA THR A 24 -17.33 -9.07 -21.44
C THR A 24 -18.57 -9.52 -22.20
N CYS A 25 -18.87 -10.83 -22.17
CA CYS A 25 -20.10 -11.37 -22.76
C CYS A 25 -21.37 -10.81 -22.06
N ALA A 26 -22.51 -10.84 -22.77
CA ALA A 26 -23.77 -10.31 -22.28
C ALA A 26 -24.20 -10.88 -20.90
N PRO A 27 -24.11 -12.20 -20.62
CA PRO A 27 -24.44 -12.75 -19.31
C PRO A 27 -23.58 -12.19 -18.17
N CYS A 28 -22.27 -12.02 -18.41
CA CYS A 28 -21.35 -11.46 -17.41
C CYS A 28 -21.63 -9.98 -17.16
N ARG A 29 -21.97 -9.22 -18.21
CA ARG A 29 -22.36 -7.81 -18.11
C ARG A 29 -23.64 -7.65 -17.26
N GLU A 30 -24.63 -8.51 -17.48
CA GLU A 30 -25.88 -8.50 -16.73
C GLU A 30 -25.66 -8.91 -15.26
N LYS A 31 -24.86 -9.94 -15.00
CA LYS A 31 -24.49 -10.36 -13.63
C LYS A 31 -23.76 -9.24 -12.87
N ARG A 32 -22.85 -8.52 -13.54
CA ARG A 32 -22.17 -7.35 -12.97
C ARG A 32 -23.12 -6.19 -12.71
N ALA A 33 -24.07 -5.95 -13.60
CA ALA A 33 -25.11 -4.92 -13.42
C ALA A 33 -26.04 -5.25 -12.25
N LYS A 34 -26.44 -6.52 -12.10
CA LYS A 34 -27.22 -7.01 -10.95
C LYS A 34 -26.45 -6.81 -9.64
N TYR A 35 -25.19 -7.25 -9.57
CA TYR A 35 -24.35 -7.03 -8.39
C TYR A 35 -24.21 -5.55 -8.00
N LYS A 36 -24.07 -4.65 -8.99
CA LYS A 36 -24.01 -3.20 -8.75
C LYS A 36 -25.33 -2.65 -8.19
N ARG A 37 -26.48 -3.12 -8.69
CA ARG A 37 -27.81 -2.79 -8.15
C ARG A 37 -27.95 -3.26 -6.70
N ASP A 38 -27.68 -4.55 -6.45
CA ASP A 38 -27.78 -5.15 -5.11
C ASP A 38 -26.88 -4.44 -4.09
N ARG A 39 -25.64 -4.09 -4.48
CA ARG A 39 -24.71 -3.34 -3.61
C ARG A 39 -25.25 -1.95 -3.26
N THR A 40 -25.81 -1.25 -4.26
CA THR A 40 -26.34 0.10 -4.07
C THR A 40 -27.59 0.07 -3.18
N GLU A 41 -28.43 -0.95 -3.33
CA GLU A 41 -29.60 -1.18 -2.48
C GLU A 41 -29.22 -1.49 -1.04
N ARG A 42 -28.21 -2.36 -0.81
CA ARG A 42 -27.67 -2.63 0.53
C ARG A 42 -27.17 -1.36 1.22
N LEU A 43 -26.39 -0.54 0.51
CA LEU A 43 -25.89 0.74 1.05
C LEU A 43 -27.03 1.72 1.37
N ARG A 44 -28.10 1.76 0.56
CA ARG A 44 -29.29 2.58 0.87
C ARG A 44 -30.03 2.07 2.11
N ALA A 45 -30.18 0.75 2.24
CA ALA A 45 -30.82 0.13 3.40
C ALA A 45 -30.02 0.39 4.69
N GLU A 46 -28.68 0.32 4.65
CA GLU A 46 -27.83 0.66 5.79
C GLU A 46 -27.95 2.13 6.20
N LYS A 47 -27.91 3.05 5.24
CA LYS A 47 -28.13 4.49 5.51
C LYS A 47 -29.53 4.76 6.08
N ALA A 48 -30.55 4.05 5.61
CA ALA A 48 -31.90 4.16 6.17
C ALA A 48 -31.96 3.67 7.63
N LYS A 49 -31.28 2.56 7.95
CA LYS A 49 -31.17 2.05 9.33
C LYS A 49 -30.42 3.02 10.24
N GLU A 50 -29.35 3.65 9.75
CA GLU A 50 -28.58 4.65 10.50
C GLU A 50 -29.44 5.90 10.79
N LYS A 51 -30.13 6.42 9.78
CA LYS A 51 -31.08 7.54 9.98
C LYS A 51 -32.19 7.20 10.98
N ALA A 52 -32.74 5.99 10.92
CA ALA A 52 -33.76 5.54 11.87
C ALA A 52 -33.21 5.44 13.30
N LYS A 53 -31.94 5.03 13.49
CA LYS A 53 -31.29 5.03 14.81
C LYS A 53 -31.11 6.45 15.37
N ILE A 54 -30.70 7.41 14.53
CA ILE A 54 -30.55 8.81 14.93
C ILE A 54 -31.90 9.39 15.36
N LEU A 55 -32.95 9.18 14.57
CA LEU A 55 -34.31 9.64 14.90
C LEU A 55 -34.83 9.03 16.22
N LYS A 56 -34.60 7.73 16.44
CA LYS A 56 -34.96 7.08 17.71
C LYS A 56 -34.19 7.64 18.89
N ALA A 57 -32.90 7.92 18.73
CA ALA A 57 -32.07 8.52 19.78
C ALA A 57 -32.55 9.93 20.15
N SER A 58 -32.93 10.75 19.15
CA SER A 58 -33.47 12.10 19.40
C SER A 58 -34.82 12.12 20.10
N VAL A 59 -35.66 11.09 19.90
CA VAL A 59 -36.96 10.97 20.58
C VAL A 59 -36.81 10.47 22.02
N ALA A 60 -35.82 9.60 22.30
CA ALA A 60 -35.56 9.10 23.65
C ALA A 60 -34.93 10.16 24.57
N SER A 61 -34.18 11.11 24.01
CA SER A 61 -33.72 12.28 24.75
C SER A 61 -34.86 13.28 24.87
N ASN A 62 -35.64 13.21 25.96
CA ASN A 62 -36.59 14.24 26.41
C ASN A 62 -35.88 15.56 26.79
N VAL A 63 -35.03 16.07 25.91
CA VAL A 63 -34.44 17.40 26.03
C VAL A 63 -35.46 18.35 25.43
N THR A 64 -36.25 18.97 26.30
CA THR A 64 -37.10 20.10 25.95
C THR A 64 -36.28 21.10 25.12
N PRO A 65 -36.64 21.37 23.87
CA PRO A 65 -35.89 22.29 23.03
C PRO A 65 -35.94 23.68 23.68
N LYS A 66 -34.79 24.16 24.18
CA LYS A 66 -34.63 25.59 24.47
C LYS A 66 -34.90 26.33 23.17
N SER A 67 -35.94 27.14 23.16
CA SER A 67 -36.37 27.99 22.04
C SER A 67 -35.18 28.77 21.49
N VAL A 68 -34.64 28.31 20.36
CA VAL A 68 -33.62 29.05 19.62
C VAL A 68 -34.33 30.21 18.96
N VAL A 69 -33.96 31.41 19.40
CA VAL A 69 -34.39 32.70 18.84
C VAL A 69 -34.11 32.69 17.34
N VAL A 70 -35.19 32.81 16.57
CA VAL A 70 -35.20 32.93 15.11
C VAL A 70 -34.53 34.25 14.76
N GLY A 71 -33.23 34.20 14.46
CA GLY A 71 -32.47 35.31 13.92
C GLY A 71 -32.88 35.61 12.48
N GLU A 72 -33.22 36.88 12.25
CA GLU A 72 -33.58 37.55 11.00
C GLU A 72 -32.99 36.97 9.69
N LYS A 73 -33.90 36.83 8.72
CA LYS A 73 -33.61 36.71 7.28
C LYS A 73 -32.62 37.80 6.83
N ARG A 74 -31.36 37.41 6.59
CA ARG A 74 -30.46 38.22 5.75
C ARG A 74 -30.92 38.14 4.30
N LYS A 75 -31.23 39.32 3.74
CA LYS A 75 -31.53 39.54 2.32
C LYS A 75 -30.37 39.01 1.47
N THR A 76 -30.68 38.15 0.52
CA THR A 76 -29.79 37.78 -0.59
C THR A 76 -29.59 39.01 -1.47
N PRO A 77 -28.35 39.42 -1.80
CA PRO A 77 -28.12 40.41 -2.84
C PRO A 77 -28.51 39.78 -4.19
N SER A 78 -29.55 40.33 -4.81
CA SER A 78 -29.77 40.17 -6.25
C SER A 78 -28.68 40.99 -6.95
N ASP A 79 -27.92 40.33 -7.80
CA ASP A 79 -27.21 40.85 -8.98
C ASP A 79 -25.86 40.12 -9.14
N GLY A 80 -25.97 38.92 -9.71
CA GLY A 80 -24.87 37.99 -9.96
C GLY A 80 -24.13 38.24 -11.27
N ARG A 81 -23.57 39.44 -11.48
CA ARG A 81 -22.65 39.68 -12.62
C ARG A 81 -21.26 40.21 -12.27
N ASP A 82 -21.01 40.76 -11.08
CA ASP A 82 -19.72 41.45 -10.80
C ASP A 82 -18.76 40.72 -9.85
N ALA A 83 -19.13 39.57 -9.30
CA ALA A 83 -18.29 38.84 -8.34
C ALA A 83 -17.09 38.10 -8.97
N VAL A 84 -17.11 37.84 -10.29
CA VAL A 84 -16.04 37.11 -10.98
C VAL A 84 -14.88 38.03 -11.39
N GLU A 85 -15.16 39.31 -11.64
CA GLU A 85 -14.15 40.27 -12.12
C GLU A 85 -13.25 40.78 -10.99
N SER A 86 -13.75 40.84 -9.76
CA SER A 86 -13.00 41.26 -8.57
C SER A 86 -11.97 40.23 -8.08
N MET A 87 -12.09 38.95 -8.45
CA MET A 87 -11.07 37.93 -8.13
C MET A 87 -9.91 37.87 -9.14
N ARG A 88 -10.05 38.46 -10.33
CA ARG A 88 -9.02 38.40 -11.38
C ARG A 88 -7.88 39.41 -11.20
N LYS A 89 -8.09 40.49 -10.43
CA LYS A 89 -7.11 41.58 -10.26
C LYS A 89 -6.13 41.41 -9.09
N ARG A 90 -6.26 40.36 -8.26
CA ARG A 90 -5.42 40.16 -7.06
C ARG A 90 -4.14 39.33 -7.24
N PHE A 91 -3.83 38.87 -8.44
CA PHE A 91 -2.62 38.06 -8.73
C PHE A 91 -1.53 38.81 -9.50
N LYS A 92 -1.50 40.15 -9.44
CA LYS A 92 -0.35 40.91 -9.98
C LYS A 92 0.83 40.87 -8.99
N ALA A 93 1.78 40.00 -9.33
CA ALA A 93 3.22 40.15 -9.19
C ALA A 93 3.74 40.74 -7.87
N MET A 94 4.04 39.85 -6.92
CA MET A 94 5.07 40.09 -5.92
C MET A 94 6.35 39.42 -6.41
N GLU A 95 7.15 40.13 -7.20
CA GLU A 95 8.48 39.69 -7.61
C GLU A 95 9.39 39.71 -6.38
N THR A 96 9.67 38.53 -5.84
CA THR A 96 10.64 38.38 -4.75
C THR A 96 12.05 38.60 -5.31
N PRO A 97 12.89 39.45 -4.67
CA PRO A 97 14.26 39.70 -5.11
C PRO A 97 15.06 38.39 -5.11
N ARG A 98 15.65 38.10 -6.27
CA ARG A 98 16.45 36.90 -6.54
C ARG A 98 17.82 37.06 -5.89
N VAL A 99 17.93 36.71 -4.61
CA VAL A 99 19.21 36.65 -3.89
C VAL A 99 20.07 35.55 -4.52
N LYS A 100 21.11 35.95 -5.27
CA LYS A 100 22.17 35.05 -5.72
C LYS A 100 22.99 34.62 -4.50
N THR A 101 22.60 33.53 -3.87
CA THR A 101 23.43 32.84 -2.88
C THR A 101 24.37 31.92 -3.65
N GLU A 102 25.66 32.24 -3.63
CA GLU A 102 26.71 31.35 -4.09
C GLU A 102 26.69 30.08 -3.23
N ALA A 103 26.24 28.98 -3.82
CA ALA A 103 26.12 27.71 -3.15
C ALA A 103 27.51 27.13 -2.88
N LYS A 104 27.96 27.20 -1.62
CA LYS A 104 29.03 26.32 -1.13
C LYS A 104 28.67 24.87 -1.49
N PRO A 105 29.60 24.06 -2.03
CA PRO A 105 29.35 22.65 -2.29
C PRO A 105 29.02 21.97 -0.96
N VAL A 106 27.74 21.67 -0.77
CA VAL A 106 27.27 20.86 0.35
C VAL A 106 27.89 19.49 0.17
N VAL A 107 28.80 19.12 1.06
CA VAL A 107 29.28 17.74 1.19
C VAL A 107 28.07 16.91 1.63
N VAL A 108 27.37 16.34 0.66
CA VAL A 108 26.19 15.50 0.92
C VAL A 108 26.71 14.20 1.54
N ASP A 109 26.49 14.04 2.84
CA ASP A 109 26.69 12.77 3.52
C ASP A 109 25.94 11.66 2.76
N PRO A 110 26.62 10.63 2.21
CA PRO A 110 25.99 9.54 1.46
C PRO A 110 25.16 8.59 2.34
N ALA A 111 24.89 8.97 3.59
CA ALA A 111 24.29 8.10 4.60
C ALA A 111 22.77 8.30 4.77
N ALA A 112 22.22 9.45 4.38
CA ALA A 112 20.78 9.68 4.46
C ALA A 112 20.07 8.97 3.28
N PRO A 113 19.14 8.02 3.54
CA PRO A 113 18.39 7.39 2.46
C PRO A 113 17.59 8.48 1.75
N VAL A 114 17.84 8.68 0.45
CA VAL A 114 17.08 9.60 -0.39
C VAL A 114 15.62 9.19 -0.33
N PHE A 115 14.80 10.02 0.32
CA PHE A 115 13.37 9.78 0.42
C PHE A 115 12.77 10.03 -0.96
N ALA A 116 12.39 8.98 -1.67
CA ALA A 116 11.68 9.11 -2.93
C ALA A 116 10.17 9.08 -2.67
N LYS A 117 9.50 10.17 -3.04
CA LYS A 117 8.03 10.22 -3.12
C LYS A 117 7.63 9.77 -4.52
N PHE A 118 6.85 8.70 -4.59
CA PHE A 118 6.36 8.13 -5.84
C PHE A 118 4.88 8.46 -6.02
N VAL A 119 4.48 8.64 -7.28
CA VAL A 119 3.08 8.89 -7.63
C VAL A 119 2.31 7.57 -7.70
N ALA A 120 2.92 6.51 -8.22
CA ALA A 120 2.30 5.19 -8.39
C ALA A 120 3.08 4.04 -7.74
N SER A 121 2.38 2.97 -7.35
CA SER A 121 2.98 1.74 -6.80
C SER A 121 3.95 1.08 -7.78
N ASN A 122 3.61 1.07 -9.07
CA ASN A 122 4.40 0.43 -10.12
C ASN A 122 5.77 1.10 -10.29
N GLU A 123 5.85 2.43 -10.14
CA GLU A 123 7.12 3.16 -10.20
C GLU A 123 8.01 2.81 -9.01
N LEU A 124 7.42 2.71 -7.82
CA LEU A 124 8.12 2.27 -6.62
C LEU A 124 8.69 0.86 -6.80
N HIS A 125 7.91 -0.09 -7.34
CA HIS A 125 8.38 -1.46 -7.57
C HIS A 125 9.51 -1.51 -8.62
N LYS A 126 9.38 -0.74 -9.71
CA LYS A 126 10.44 -0.62 -10.73
C LYS A 126 11.74 -0.07 -10.14
N GLU A 127 11.65 0.94 -9.27
CA GLU A 127 12.84 1.51 -8.63
C GLU A 127 13.51 0.53 -7.67
N ILE A 128 12.74 -0.20 -6.85
CA ILE A 128 13.28 -1.25 -5.99
C ILE A 128 13.99 -2.31 -6.84
N LYS A 129 13.37 -2.77 -7.93
CA LYS A 129 13.97 -3.76 -8.83
C LYS A 129 15.25 -3.23 -9.48
N ARG A 130 15.26 -1.95 -9.90
CA ARG A 130 16.43 -1.28 -10.47
C ARG A 130 17.59 -1.23 -9.47
N GLN A 131 17.32 -0.82 -8.23
CA GLN A 131 18.34 -0.76 -7.18
C GLN A 131 18.83 -2.14 -6.78
N TYR A 132 17.92 -3.12 -6.69
CA TYR A 132 18.25 -4.51 -6.43
C TYR A 132 19.22 -5.08 -7.48
N SER A 133 18.96 -4.85 -8.77
CA SER A 133 19.84 -5.30 -9.85
C SER A 133 21.20 -4.59 -9.86
N ARG A 134 21.27 -3.32 -9.44
CA ARG A 134 22.52 -2.54 -9.45
C ARG A 134 23.43 -2.83 -8.26
N MET A 135 22.84 -2.95 -7.06
CA MET A 135 23.60 -3.03 -5.80
C MET A 135 23.67 -4.45 -5.23
N GLY A 136 22.86 -5.37 -5.77
CA GLY A 136 22.61 -6.67 -5.15
C GLY A 136 21.83 -6.55 -3.84
N VAL A 137 21.54 -7.70 -3.23
CA VAL A 137 20.67 -7.74 -2.04
C VAL A 137 21.35 -7.16 -0.81
N ALA A 138 22.63 -7.47 -0.61
CA ALA A 138 23.38 -7.16 0.60
C ALA A 138 23.53 -5.65 0.88
N SER A 139 23.41 -4.80 -0.14
CA SER A 139 23.55 -3.35 0.01
C SER A 139 22.27 -2.57 -0.28
N LEU A 140 21.14 -3.25 -0.50
CA LEU A 140 19.90 -2.57 -0.84
C LEU A 140 19.36 -1.79 0.37
N ARG A 141 19.32 -0.46 0.21
CA ARG A 141 18.67 0.47 1.13
C ARG A 141 17.69 1.31 0.35
N PHE A 142 16.42 1.02 0.53
CA PHE A 142 15.35 1.71 -0.17
C PHE A 142 14.37 2.33 0.82
N TYR A 143 13.95 3.55 0.52
CA TYR A 143 12.85 4.20 1.20
C TYR A 143 11.95 4.85 0.15
N GLY A 144 10.68 4.46 0.13
CA GLY A 144 9.71 5.00 -0.81
C GLY A 144 8.35 5.20 -0.16
N THR A 145 7.60 6.20 -0.63
CA THR A 145 6.22 6.44 -0.21
C THR A 145 5.34 6.72 -1.42
N TYR A 146 4.13 6.17 -1.42
CA TYR A 146 3.08 6.47 -2.41
C TYR A 146 1.71 6.47 -1.73
N ALA A 147 0.71 7.03 -2.41
CA ALA A 147 -0.65 7.10 -1.92
C ALA A 147 -1.59 6.27 -2.81
N ILE A 148 -2.58 5.62 -2.19
CA ILE A 148 -3.62 4.85 -2.87
C ILE A 148 -4.98 5.39 -2.41
N ILE A 149 -5.96 5.48 -3.30
CA ILE A 149 -7.33 5.82 -2.89
C ILE A 149 -7.88 4.70 -1.98
N ALA A 150 -8.42 5.08 -0.82
CA ALA A 150 -8.97 4.14 0.14
C ALA A 150 -10.24 3.50 -0.43
N LEU A 151 -10.34 2.18 -0.31
CA LEU A 151 -11.58 1.46 -0.57
C LEU A 151 -12.29 1.27 0.77
N PRO A 152 -13.61 1.49 0.86
CA PRO A 152 -14.34 1.39 2.13
C PRO A 152 -14.28 -0.02 2.72
N ASP A 153 -14.13 -1.03 1.86
CA ASP A 153 -14.11 -2.44 2.24
C ASP A 153 -12.69 -2.93 2.62
N VAL A 154 -11.64 -2.10 2.46
CA VAL A 154 -10.24 -2.50 2.66
C VAL A 154 -9.59 -1.74 3.80
N ASP A 155 -9.38 -2.42 4.92
CA ASP A 155 -8.69 -1.84 6.07
C ASP A 155 -7.17 -1.68 5.83
N ASN A 156 -6.50 -0.88 6.67
CA ASN A 156 -5.05 -0.65 6.56
C ASN A 156 -4.23 -1.95 6.70
N LYS A 157 -4.76 -2.96 7.43
CA LYS A 157 -4.10 -4.25 7.61
C LYS A 157 -4.14 -5.09 6.34
N GLN A 158 -5.31 -5.22 5.72
CA GLN A 158 -5.52 -5.90 4.43
C GLN A 158 -4.72 -5.20 3.35
N ARG A 159 -4.70 -3.86 3.34
CA ARG A 159 -3.86 -3.10 2.40
C ARG A 159 -2.39 -3.42 2.59
N ALA A 160 -1.87 -3.40 3.82
CA ALA A 160 -0.47 -3.73 4.08
C ALA A 160 -0.10 -5.15 3.64
N ARG A 161 -1.00 -6.13 3.82
CA ARG A 161 -0.82 -7.50 3.34
C ARG A 161 -0.85 -7.61 1.82
N ALA A 162 -1.74 -6.88 1.16
CA ALA A 162 -1.79 -6.83 -0.30
C ALA A 162 -0.47 -6.25 -0.85
N VAL A 163 -0.02 -5.11 -0.31
CA VAL A 163 1.27 -4.50 -0.70
C VAL A 163 2.43 -5.45 -0.47
N ALA A 164 2.45 -6.23 0.63
CA ALA A 164 3.50 -7.19 0.88
C ALA A 164 3.56 -8.30 -0.19
N ARG A 165 2.40 -8.81 -0.62
CA ARG A 165 2.32 -9.79 -1.72
C ARG A 165 2.78 -9.17 -3.04
N ASP A 166 2.23 -8.01 -3.40
CA ASP A 166 2.58 -7.29 -4.63
C ASP A 166 4.09 -6.99 -4.69
N LEU A 167 4.68 -6.60 -3.56
CA LEU A 167 6.11 -6.31 -3.45
C LEU A 167 6.94 -7.58 -3.70
N LYS A 168 6.58 -8.70 -3.08
CA LYS A 168 7.26 -9.99 -3.26
C LYS A 168 7.20 -10.47 -4.71
N GLU A 169 6.03 -10.35 -5.33
CA GLU A 169 5.80 -10.76 -6.73
C GLU A 169 6.52 -9.84 -7.74
N SER A 170 6.54 -8.53 -7.49
CA SER A 170 7.04 -7.56 -8.47
C SER A 170 8.55 -7.28 -8.41
N THR A 171 9.18 -7.42 -7.23
CA THR A 171 10.54 -6.88 -6.97
C THR A 171 11.62 -7.94 -6.80
N ASN A 172 11.29 -9.24 -6.89
CA ASN A 172 12.18 -10.37 -6.61
C ASN A 172 12.81 -10.34 -5.19
N LEU A 173 12.27 -9.54 -4.27
CA LEU A 173 12.70 -9.56 -2.89
C LEU A 173 12.23 -10.85 -2.22
N HIS A 174 13.17 -11.59 -1.64
CA HIS A 174 12.88 -12.82 -0.92
C HIS A 174 12.66 -12.52 0.57
N PHE A 175 11.43 -12.66 1.02
CA PHE A 175 11.06 -12.61 2.44
C PHE A 175 9.86 -13.52 2.72
N ASN A 176 9.74 -13.96 3.97
CA ASN A 176 8.64 -14.79 4.41
C ASN A 176 7.43 -13.90 4.73
N LEU A 177 6.25 -14.22 4.17
CA LEU A 177 5.01 -13.47 4.43
C LEU A 177 4.33 -13.89 5.73
N ASP A 178 4.66 -15.09 6.20
CA ASP A 178 4.09 -15.68 7.41
C ASP A 178 4.82 -15.18 8.65
N ASP A 179 6.15 -15.09 8.60
CA ASP A 179 7.00 -14.47 9.62
C ASP A 179 6.93 -12.93 9.54
N LYS A 180 5.86 -12.40 10.13
CA LYS A 180 5.60 -10.96 10.21
C LYS A 180 5.39 -10.52 11.64
N THR A 181 5.96 -9.38 11.98
CA THR A 181 5.61 -8.66 13.21
C THR A 181 4.70 -7.49 12.87
N VAL A 182 3.55 -7.43 13.54
CA VAL A 182 2.57 -6.37 13.35
C VAL A 182 2.68 -5.37 14.49
N GLY A 183 3.01 -4.13 14.17
CA GLY A 183 2.98 -3.00 15.08
C GLY A 183 1.82 -2.05 14.76
N LYS A 184 1.35 -1.33 15.79
CA LYS A 184 0.50 -0.16 15.63
C LYS A 184 1.35 1.09 15.86
N GLY A 185 1.32 2.01 14.91
CA GLY A 185 1.88 3.35 15.07
C GLY A 185 0.85 4.32 15.61
N SER A 186 1.23 5.59 15.73
CA SER A 186 0.30 6.68 16.01
C SER A 186 -0.73 6.83 14.87
N ASN A 187 -1.88 7.43 15.19
CA ASN A 187 -2.91 7.80 14.20
C ASN A 187 -3.50 6.64 13.39
N GLY A 188 -3.62 5.45 13.99
CA GLY A 188 -4.15 4.28 13.31
C GLY A 188 -3.22 3.70 12.24
N THR A 189 -1.94 4.10 12.25
CA THR A 189 -0.91 3.55 11.34
C THR A 189 -0.70 2.08 11.65
N VAL A 190 -0.73 1.25 10.62
CA VAL A 190 -0.44 -0.18 10.73
C VAL A 190 0.94 -0.43 10.15
N VAL A 191 1.80 -1.11 10.89
CA VAL A 191 3.18 -1.40 10.49
C VAL A 191 3.39 -2.91 10.44
N TYR A 192 3.79 -3.42 9.29
CA TYR A 192 4.25 -4.79 9.12
C TYR A 192 5.77 -4.78 8.95
N ARG A 193 6.46 -5.65 9.68
CA ARG A 193 7.90 -5.90 9.47
C ARG A 193 8.11 -7.36 9.10
N TYR A 194 8.93 -7.59 8.08
CA TYR A 194 9.28 -8.90 7.54
C TYR A 194 10.80 -9.07 7.53
N SER A 195 11.25 -10.29 7.74
CA SER A 195 12.66 -10.69 7.71
C SER A 195 13.07 -11.11 6.29
N CYS A 196 14.20 -10.62 5.76
CA CYS A 196 14.70 -11.06 4.44
C CYS A 196 15.28 -12.47 4.52
N THR A 197 14.93 -13.29 3.54
CA THR A 197 15.41 -14.69 3.39
C THR A 197 16.36 -14.84 2.20
N CYS A 198 16.95 -13.75 1.74
CA CYS A 198 17.76 -13.66 0.54
C CYS A 198 19.05 -14.49 0.56
N HIS A 199 19.60 -14.85 1.73
CA HIS A 199 20.74 -15.78 1.83
C HIS A 199 20.32 -17.26 1.87
N ALA A 200 19.08 -17.58 2.29
CA ALA A 200 18.62 -18.96 2.39
C ALA A 200 18.51 -19.65 1.02
N THR A 201 18.33 -18.89 -0.06
CA THR A 201 18.26 -19.44 -1.42
C THR A 201 19.64 -19.66 -2.05
N SER A 202 20.70 -19.03 -1.52
CA SER A 202 22.06 -19.18 -2.05
C SER A 202 22.70 -20.52 -1.67
N THR A 203 22.38 -21.03 -0.48
CA THR A 203 22.83 -22.35 0.00
C THR A 203 22.19 -23.49 -0.81
N LEU A 204 20.91 -23.37 -1.17
CA LEU A 204 20.22 -24.39 -1.98
C LEU A 204 20.82 -24.54 -3.40
N LYS A 205 21.28 -23.45 -4.02
CA LYS A 205 21.95 -23.55 -5.33
C LYS A 205 23.32 -24.21 -5.26
N ARG A 206 24.07 -24.02 -4.17
CA ARG A 206 25.34 -24.74 -3.95
C ARG A 206 25.10 -26.22 -3.69
N GLN A 207 24.05 -26.57 -2.95
CA GLN A 207 23.70 -27.98 -2.71
C GLN A 207 23.20 -28.70 -3.97
N ALA A 208 22.59 -28.00 -4.95
CA ALA A 208 22.23 -28.64 -6.22
C ALA A 208 23.45 -29.08 -7.04
N SER A 209 24.53 -28.29 -7.04
CA SER A 209 25.81 -28.72 -7.63
C SER A 209 26.51 -29.81 -6.81
N ASP A 210 26.31 -29.81 -5.49
CA ASP A 210 26.91 -30.81 -4.60
C ASP A 210 26.16 -32.15 -4.59
N LEU A 211 24.85 -32.16 -4.87
CA LEU A 211 24.08 -33.39 -5.08
C LEU A 211 24.61 -34.18 -6.27
N ALA A 212 25.05 -33.51 -7.34
CA ALA A 212 25.71 -34.17 -8.46
C ALA A 212 27.07 -34.80 -8.06
N VAL A 213 27.78 -34.21 -7.09
CA VAL A 213 28.99 -34.79 -6.50
C VAL A 213 28.64 -35.95 -5.55
N TYR A 214 27.58 -35.82 -4.77
CA TYR A 214 27.10 -36.84 -3.82
C TYR A 214 26.60 -38.10 -4.54
N PHE A 215 25.86 -37.96 -5.65
CA PHE A 215 25.46 -39.10 -6.48
C PHE A 215 26.65 -39.76 -7.20
N LYS A 216 27.73 -39.01 -7.50
CA LYS A 216 28.99 -39.59 -8.00
C LYS A 216 29.79 -40.32 -6.92
N LYS A 217 29.66 -39.93 -5.64
CA LYS A 217 30.45 -40.49 -4.54
C LYS A 217 29.81 -41.70 -3.86
N LYS A 218 28.52 -41.99 -4.12
CA LYS A 218 27.76 -43.09 -3.50
C LYS A 218 28.16 -44.52 -3.95
N LYS A 219 29.30 -44.70 -4.61
CA LYS A 219 29.83 -46.03 -4.96
C LYS A 219 30.87 -46.56 -3.95
N GLN A 220 31.22 -45.81 -2.90
CA GLN A 220 32.18 -46.27 -1.89
C GLN A 220 31.72 -45.93 -0.46
N SER A 221 31.70 -46.97 0.38
CA SER A 221 31.60 -47.05 1.86
C SER A 221 30.34 -46.53 2.56
N ALA A 222 29.61 -47.48 3.16
CA ALA A 222 28.36 -47.31 3.91
C ALA A 222 28.55 -47.40 5.44
N ALA A 223 29.71 -47.01 6.00
CA ALA A 223 30.04 -47.35 7.39
C ALA A 223 29.98 -46.21 8.42
N ASP A 224 30.10 -44.93 8.07
CA ASP A 224 30.18 -43.86 9.09
C ASP A 224 29.38 -42.61 8.67
N ALA A 225 28.13 -42.50 9.14
CA ALA A 225 27.28 -41.35 8.85
C ALA A 225 26.37 -41.01 10.04
N GLU A 226 26.97 -40.59 11.16
CA GLU A 226 26.25 -39.90 12.21
C GLU A 226 27.00 -38.61 12.60
N THR A 227 26.23 -37.54 12.79
CA THR A 227 26.64 -36.21 13.31
C THR A 227 27.08 -35.16 12.28
N ALA A 228 26.29 -34.91 11.23
CA ALA A 228 26.33 -33.62 10.54
C ALA A 228 25.56 -32.57 11.35
N MET A 229 26.28 -31.77 12.14
CA MET A 229 25.69 -30.64 12.87
C MET A 229 25.01 -29.66 11.89
N PRO A 230 23.86 -29.08 12.25
CA PRO A 230 23.21 -28.07 11.42
C PRO A 230 24.11 -26.84 11.32
N GLU A 231 24.74 -26.65 10.17
CA GLU A 231 25.47 -25.42 9.85
C GLU A 231 24.52 -24.23 10.07
N LYS A 232 24.91 -23.31 10.94
CA LYS A 232 24.21 -22.04 11.17
C LYS A 232 24.15 -21.29 9.85
N THR A 233 23.02 -21.37 9.15
CA THR A 233 22.76 -20.54 7.97
C THR A 233 22.79 -19.08 8.41
N SER A 234 23.75 -18.32 7.90
CA SER A 234 23.87 -16.90 8.19
C SER A 234 22.63 -16.17 7.69
N GLU A 235 21.80 -15.73 8.64
CA GLU A 235 20.63 -14.91 8.33
C GLU A 235 21.09 -13.57 7.74
N CYS A 236 20.41 -13.11 6.69
CA CYS A 236 20.75 -11.84 6.03
C CYS A 236 20.70 -10.63 6.98
N GLY A 237 19.91 -10.72 8.05
CA GLY A 237 19.60 -9.59 8.93
C GLY A 237 18.79 -8.48 8.23
N GLY A 238 18.42 -8.66 6.96
CA GLY A 238 17.62 -7.73 6.19
C GLY A 238 16.21 -7.57 6.74
N LYS A 239 15.70 -6.34 6.76
CA LYS A 239 14.35 -6.02 7.26
C LYS A 239 13.57 -5.21 6.23
N ILE A 240 12.33 -5.64 5.99
CA ILE A 240 11.37 -4.95 5.13
C ILE A 240 10.26 -4.45 6.03
N LYS A 241 10.01 -3.14 6.01
CA LYS A 241 8.96 -2.48 6.79
C LYS A 241 7.95 -1.87 5.82
N ILE A 242 6.69 -2.22 5.97
CA ILE A 242 5.56 -1.66 5.23
C ILE A 242 4.66 -0.99 6.25
N SER A 243 4.45 0.32 6.13
CA SER A 243 3.49 1.03 6.97
C SER A 243 2.38 1.64 6.13
N VAL A 244 1.15 1.49 6.59
CA VAL A 244 -0.04 2.05 5.97
C VAL A 244 -0.74 2.96 6.97
N GLU A 245 -0.94 4.21 6.59
CA GLU A 245 -1.64 5.23 7.37
C GLU A 245 -2.76 5.85 6.54
N HIS A 246 -3.75 6.44 7.20
CA HIS A 246 -4.79 7.21 6.50
C HIS A 246 -4.18 8.46 5.86
N ASP A 247 -4.61 8.78 4.65
CA ASP A 247 -4.14 9.94 3.90
C ASP A 247 -5.32 10.80 3.46
N ASN A 248 -5.35 12.04 3.93
CA ASN A 248 -6.38 13.02 3.55
C ASN A 248 -5.81 14.09 2.60
N SER A 249 -4.63 13.87 2.01
CA SER A 249 -3.99 14.87 1.14
C SER A 249 -4.54 14.92 -0.29
N HIS A 250 -5.61 14.17 -0.61
CA HIS A 250 -6.19 14.19 -1.96
C HIS A 250 -6.93 15.52 -2.20
N PRO A 251 -6.68 16.25 -3.29
CA PRO A 251 -7.26 17.57 -3.51
C PRO A 251 -8.79 17.56 -3.63
N GLN A 252 -9.38 16.45 -4.07
CA GLN A 252 -10.83 16.27 -4.16
C GLN A 252 -11.49 15.75 -2.86
N GLY A 253 -10.73 15.69 -1.75
CA GLY A 253 -11.26 15.24 -0.45
C GLY A 253 -11.53 13.74 -0.35
N TRP A 254 -11.04 12.93 -1.28
CA TRP A 254 -11.15 11.48 -1.20
C TRP A 254 -10.22 10.94 -0.12
N LEU A 255 -10.74 9.99 0.67
CA LEU A 255 -9.93 9.26 1.63
C LEU A 255 -8.90 8.42 0.90
N GLY A 256 -7.65 8.53 1.31
CA GLY A 256 -6.52 7.77 0.82
C GLY A 256 -5.91 6.89 1.92
N GLN A 257 -5.00 6.03 1.48
CA GLN A 257 -4.11 5.24 2.30
C GLN A 257 -2.69 5.52 1.80
N ARG A 258 -1.85 6.09 2.67
CA ARG A 258 -0.44 6.33 2.37
C ARG A 258 0.36 5.10 2.77
N VAL A 259 1.11 4.57 1.80
CA VAL A 259 1.94 3.40 1.96
C VAL A 259 3.40 3.83 1.95
N LYS A 260 4.12 3.54 3.04
CA LYS A 260 5.57 3.74 3.15
C LYS A 260 6.24 2.38 3.15
N VAL A 261 7.18 2.18 2.24
CA VAL A 261 7.97 0.96 2.11
C VAL A 261 9.42 1.29 2.44
N THR A 262 10.00 0.55 3.36
CA THR A 262 11.40 0.67 3.74
C THR A 262 12.06 -0.70 3.64
N VAL A 263 13.11 -0.80 2.84
CA VAL A 263 13.95 -2.00 2.73
C VAL A 263 15.32 -1.65 3.25
N LYS A 264 15.79 -2.37 4.28
CA LYS A 264 17.12 -2.16 4.86
C LYS A 264 17.85 -3.50 4.92
N HIS A 265 18.89 -3.64 4.11
CA HIS A 265 19.91 -4.66 4.29
C HIS A 265 21.10 -4.10 5.07
N PRO A 266 21.57 -4.79 6.13
CA PRO A 266 22.84 -4.45 6.73
C PRO A 266 23.93 -4.69 5.69
N LYS A 267 24.88 -3.75 5.58
CA LYS A 267 26.08 -4.02 4.77
C LYS A 267 26.78 -5.20 5.43
N THR A 268 26.79 -6.36 4.76
CA THR A 268 27.65 -7.47 5.17
C THR A 268 29.07 -6.93 5.14
N LYS A 269 29.70 -6.78 6.31
CA LYS A 269 31.15 -6.61 6.36
C LYS A 269 31.72 -7.83 5.64
N LYS A 270 32.45 -7.61 4.55
CA LYS A 270 33.28 -8.69 3.98
C LYS A 270 34.20 -9.11 5.12
N LEU A 271 33.96 -10.31 5.67
CA LEU A 271 34.89 -10.99 6.54
C LEU A 271 36.07 -11.47 5.70
#